data_AF-A0A8T0FDQ6-F1
#
_entry.id   AF-A0A8T0FDQ6-F1
#
_cell.length_a   1.000
_cell.length_b   1.000
_cell.length_c   1.000
_cell.angle_alpha   90.00
_cell.angle_beta   90.00
_cell.angle_gamma   90.00
#
_symmetry.space_group_name_H-M   'P 1'
#
loop_
_entity.id
_entity.type
_entity.pdbx_description
1 polymer ?
#
loop_
_entity_poly.entity_id
_entity_poly.type
_entity_poly.pdbx_seq_one_letter_code
_entity_poly.pdbx_strand_id
1 'polypeptide(L)'
;MCECPMRCDECHVSIHMMVCACINYSIRFIICKHIHYVCEKKKNITRESETIQDQENLDNEDNLVIIENDPREKLEIEKSAIISHLQNECSKDFGCRKSKIVNQLKEVLVKAQNWDSAYPLPDVEKIKVLKACFDLSVV
;
A
#
# COMPACT_ATOMS: atom_id res chain seq x y z
N MET A 1 27.20 6.22 -17.80
CA MET A 1 26.02 7.05 -17.50
C MET A 1 24.87 6.57 -18.36
N CYS A 2 23.66 6.45 -17.82
CA CYS A 2 22.48 5.98 -18.56
C CYS A 2 21.60 7.18 -18.93
N GLU A 3 21.20 7.30 -20.20
CA GLU A 3 20.33 8.36 -20.73
C GLU A 3 18.84 8.01 -20.60
N CYS A 4 18.44 7.25 -19.58
CA CYS A 4 17.04 6.84 -19.49
C CYS A 4 16.14 8.04 -19.10
N PRO A 5 14.94 8.15 -19.71
CA PRO A 5 13.98 9.20 -19.37
C PRO A 5 13.37 9.02 -17.97
N MET A 6 13.44 7.81 -17.41
CA MET A 6 12.92 7.46 -16.08
C MET A 6 13.95 7.81 -14.99
N ARG A 7 14.11 9.11 -14.74
CA ARG A 7 15.02 9.69 -13.74
C ARG A 7 14.22 10.44 -12.69
N CYS A 8 14.66 10.39 -11.44
CA CYS A 8 14.11 11.25 -10.39
C CYS A 8 14.75 12.64 -10.48
N ASP A 9 13.94 13.69 -10.49
CA ASP A 9 14.42 15.09 -10.56
C ASP A 9 15.11 15.53 -9.26
N GLU A 10 14.67 15.04 -8.10
CA GLU A 10 15.27 15.39 -6.81
C GLU A 10 16.60 14.67 -6.56
N CYS A 11 16.63 13.37 -6.83
CA CYS A 11 17.79 12.52 -6.58
C CYS A 11 18.75 12.47 -7.75
N HIS A 12 18.31 12.89 -8.95
CA HIS A 12 19.08 12.81 -10.19
C HIS A 12 19.63 11.40 -10.48
N VAL A 13 18.94 10.37 -9.99
CA VAL A 13 19.29 8.95 -10.19
C VAL A 13 18.35 8.32 -11.21
N SER A 14 18.89 7.47 -12.08
CA SER A 14 18.07 6.68 -12.99
C SER A 14 17.51 5.45 -12.28
N ILE A 15 16.34 4.99 -12.71
CA ILE A 15 15.75 3.78 -12.13
C ILE A 15 16.67 2.55 -12.22
N HIS A 16 17.48 2.46 -13.27
CA HIS A 16 18.40 1.32 -13.48
C HIS A 16 19.56 1.26 -12.48
N MET A 17 19.85 2.36 -11.78
CA MET A 17 20.97 2.41 -10.85
C MET A 17 20.68 1.77 -9.51
N MET A 18 19.40 1.54 -9.16
CA MET A 18 19.01 1.00 -7.88
C MET A 18 17.80 0.09 -7.98
N VAL A 19 17.82 -0.99 -7.21
CA VAL A 19 16.71 -1.94 -7.10
C VAL A 19 16.19 -1.91 -5.68
N CYS A 20 14.87 -1.85 -5.51
CA CYS A 20 14.24 -1.93 -4.19
C CYS A 20 13.20 -3.05 -4.20
N ALA A 21 13.16 -3.86 -3.13
CA ALA A 21 12.17 -4.93 -2.99
C ALA A 21 10.76 -4.43 -2.61
N CYS A 22 10.55 -3.11 -2.48
CA CYS A 22 9.27 -2.58 -2.06
C CYS A 22 8.22 -2.64 -3.16
N ILE A 23 6.95 -2.78 -2.76
CA ILE A 23 5.82 -2.94 -3.68
C ILE A 23 5.71 -1.80 -4.71
N ASN A 24 6.02 -0.57 -4.30
CA ASN A 24 5.99 0.60 -5.18
C ASN A 24 7.00 0.48 -6.33
N TYR A 25 8.20 -0.05 -6.04
CA TYR A 25 9.21 -0.29 -7.06
C TYR A 25 8.83 -1.51 -7.92
N SER A 26 8.40 -2.62 -7.30
CA SER A 26 8.14 -3.88 -7.99
C SER A 26 6.94 -3.85 -8.94
N ILE A 27 5.89 -3.09 -8.63
CA ILE A 27 4.66 -3.06 -9.46
C ILE A 27 4.77 -2.00 -10.56
N ARG A 28 5.31 -0.82 -10.24
CA ARG A 28 5.23 0.36 -11.11
C ARG A 28 6.56 0.78 -11.69
N PHE A 29 7.67 0.13 -11.35
CA PHE A 29 9.02 0.54 -11.74
C PHE A 29 9.19 2.05 -11.57
N ILE A 30 8.90 2.54 -10.36
CA ILE A 30 9.05 3.95 -9.97
C ILE A 30 10.05 4.05 -8.84
N ILE A 31 10.75 5.19 -8.82
CA ILE A 31 11.69 5.52 -7.75
C ILE A 31 10.89 5.73 -6.47
N CYS A 32 11.09 4.83 -5.50
CA CYS A 32 10.31 4.80 -4.27
C CYS A 32 10.99 5.61 -3.17
N LYS A 33 10.25 5.96 -2.10
CA LYS A 33 10.77 6.71 -0.96
C LYS A 33 12.03 6.10 -0.32
N HIS A 34 12.19 4.77 -0.36
CA HIS A 34 13.40 4.12 0.14
C HIS A 34 14.63 4.47 -0.71
N ILE A 35 14.47 4.53 -2.03
CA ILE A 35 15.53 4.93 -2.94
C ILE A 35 15.88 6.42 -2.73
N HIS A 36 14.88 7.28 -2.49
CA HIS A 36 15.10 8.68 -2.11
C HIS A 36 15.91 8.80 -0.82
N TYR A 37 15.51 8.08 0.23
CA TYR A 37 16.20 8.08 1.52
C TYR A 37 17.67 7.66 1.40
N VAL A 38 17.94 6.60 0.63
CA VAL A 38 19.33 6.14 0.38
C VAL A 38 20.12 7.20 -0.41
N CYS A 39 19.52 7.84 -1.41
CA CYS A 39 20.17 8.93 -2.14
C CYS A 39 20.51 10.11 -1.23
N GLU A 40 19.58 10.51 -0.37
CA GLU A 40 19.74 11.62 0.55
C GLU A 40 20.88 11.36 1.54
N LYS A 41 20.91 10.18 2.16
CA LYS A 41 22.03 9.79 3.03
C LYS A 41 23.37 9.75 2.31
N LYS A 42 23.41 9.24 1.07
CA LYS A 42 24.64 9.22 0.28
C LYS A 42 25.14 10.63 -0.05
N LYS A 43 24.22 11.56 -0.37
CA LYS A 43 24.56 12.98 -0.59
C LYS A 43 25.15 13.61 0.69
N ASN A 44 24.58 13.33 1.86
CA ASN A 44 25.06 13.90 3.13
C ASN A 44 26.44 13.36 3.53
N ILE A 45 26.70 12.07 3.34
CA ILE A 45 28.04 11.47 3.58
C ILE A 45 29.10 12.09 2.67
N THR A 46 28.73 12.42 1.42
CA THR A 46 29.66 13.05 0.47
C THR A 46 29.95 14.50 0.87
N ARG A 47 28.96 15.23 1.41
CA ARG A 47 29.14 16.59 1.94
C ARG A 47 30.00 16.63 3.20
N GLU A 48 29.87 15.66 4.10
CA GLU A 48 30.66 15.59 5.33
C GLU A 48 32.14 15.23 5.07
N SER A 49 32.47 14.65 3.91
CA SER A 49 33.86 14.37 3.51
C SER A 49 34.56 15.57 2.85
N GLU A 50 33.85 16.65 2.52
CA GLU A 50 34.42 17.86 1.92
C GLU A 50 34.72 18.97 2.94
N THR A 51 34.40 18.77 4.22
CA THR A 51 34.54 19.81 5.27
C THR A 51 35.44 19.36 6.43
N ILE A 52 36.62 18.84 6.13
CA ILE A 52 37.73 18.79 7.09
C ILE A 52 38.76 19.84 6.69
N GLN A 53 38.43 21.11 6.92
CA GLN A 53 39.40 22.18 7.18
C GLN A 53 38.65 23.37 7.80
N ASP A 54 39.05 23.68 9.03
CA ASP A 54 38.88 24.92 9.77
C ASP A 54 37.44 25.34 10.16
N GLN A 55 37.07 25.30 11.44
CA GLN A 55 37.40 26.35 12.41
C GLN A 55 36.66 26.15 13.75
N GLU A 56 37.37 26.46 14.83
CA GLU A 56 36.91 26.41 16.21
C GLU A 56 35.93 27.56 16.56
N ASN A 57 35.04 27.26 17.51
CA ASN A 57 34.33 28.14 18.46
C ASN A 57 33.35 29.21 17.93
N LEU A 58 32.10 29.14 18.41
CA LEU A 58 31.43 30.25 19.09
C LEU A 58 30.18 29.75 19.83
N ASP A 59 30.12 30.11 21.11
CA ASP A 59 29.02 29.91 22.05
C ASP A 59 27.66 30.38 21.51
N ASN A 60 26.62 29.59 21.77
CA ASN A 60 25.32 30.16 22.11
C ASN A 60 24.55 29.15 22.98
N GLU A 61 24.37 29.51 24.25
CA GLU A 61 23.46 28.86 25.17
C GLU A 61 22.01 29.09 24.73
N ASP A 62 21.52 28.29 23.78
CA ASP A 62 20.09 28.10 23.60
C ASP A 62 19.66 26.90 24.47
N ASN A 63 19.10 27.23 25.64
CA ASN A 63 18.34 26.29 26.46
C ASN A 63 17.10 25.82 25.68
N LEU A 64 17.29 24.81 24.83
CA LEU A 64 16.22 24.04 24.21
C LEU A 64 15.63 23.10 25.27
N VAL A 65 14.60 23.57 25.98
CA VAL A 65 13.72 22.71 26.76
C VAL A 65 12.95 21.82 25.77
N ILE A 66 13.42 20.59 25.58
CA ILE A 66 12.65 19.55 24.92
C ILE A 66 11.49 19.20 25.86
N ILE A 67 10.30 19.72 25.56
CA ILE A 67 9.07 19.23 26.19
C ILE A 67 8.85 17.82 25.64
N GLU A 68 9.34 16.84 26.38
CA GLU A 68 9.11 15.43 26.12
C GLU A 68 7.63 15.15 26.40
N ASN A 69 6.77 15.31 25.38
CA ASN A 69 5.41 14.79 25.46
C ASN A 69 5.51 13.30 25.76
N ASP A 70 4.79 12.80 26.77
CA ASP A 70 4.87 11.39 27.19
C ASP A 70 4.72 10.51 25.94
N PRO A 71 5.73 9.68 25.60
CA PRO A 71 5.70 8.86 24.39
C PRO A 71 4.47 7.95 24.31
N ARG A 72 3.79 7.69 25.44
CA ARG A 72 2.51 6.98 25.49
C ARG A 72 1.36 7.78 24.87
N GLU A 73 1.29 9.08 25.07
CA GLU A 73 0.17 9.89 24.56
C GLU A 73 0.21 10.00 23.03
N LYS A 74 1.41 10.19 22.47
CA LYS A 74 1.62 10.18 21.02
C LYS A 74 1.24 8.83 20.40
N LEU A 75 1.59 7.73 21.08
CA LEU A 75 1.27 6.37 20.63
C LEU A 75 -0.25 6.11 20.62
N GLU A 76 -0.98 6.58 21.62
CA GLU A 76 -2.44 6.39 21.69
C GLU A 76 -3.19 7.24 20.65
N ILE A 77 -2.69 8.44 20.33
CA ILE A 77 -3.21 9.27 19.22
C ILE A 77 -2.99 8.55 17.88
N GLU A 78 -1.81 8.00 17.64
CA GLU A 78 -1.53 7.26 16.40
C GLU A 78 -2.37 5.98 16.28
N LYS A 79 -2.50 5.21 17.37
CA LYS A 79 -3.35 4.00 17.41
C LYS A 79 -4.82 4.33 17.13
N SER A 80 -5.36 5.36 17.78
CA SER A 80 -6.77 5.73 17.62
C SER A 80 -7.10 6.22 16.21
N ALA A 81 -6.17 6.89 15.54
CA ALA A 81 -6.29 7.28 14.13
C ALA A 81 -6.32 6.06 13.20
N ILE A 82 -5.44 5.08 13.42
CA ILE A 82 -5.38 3.84 12.61
C ILE A 82 -6.66 3.01 12.77
N ILE A 83 -7.12 2.83 14.01
CA ILE A 83 -8.34 2.06 14.30
C ILE A 83 -9.55 2.70 13.62
N SER A 84 -9.68 4.02 13.70
CA SER A 84 -10.78 4.76 13.08
C SER A 84 -10.79 4.61 11.55
N HIS A 85 -9.62 4.66 10.92
CA HIS A 85 -9.49 4.48 9.47
C HIS A 85 -9.88 3.05 9.05
N LEU A 86 -9.38 2.03 9.75
CA LEU A 86 -9.68 0.62 9.47
C LEU A 86 -11.17 0.31 9.65
N GLN A 87 -11.81 0.85 10.67
CA GLN A 87 -13.24 0.64 10.90
C GLN A 87 -14.10 1.31 9.83
N ASN A 88 -13.68 2.46 9.31
CA ASN A 88 -14.49 3.23 8.38
C ASN A 88 -14.36 2.75 6.92
N GLU A 89 -13.17 2.31 6.49
CA GLU A 89 -12.95 1.82 5.12
C GLU A 89 -13.31 0.34 4.95
N CYS A 90 -13.08 -0.50 5.96
CA CYS A 90 -13.26 -1.94 5.84
C CYS A 90 -14.73 -2.37 6.05
N SER A 91 -15.44 -1.77 7.01
CA SER A 91 -16.77 -2.28 7.40
C SER A 91 -17.86 -2.02 6.34
N LYS A 92 -17.78 -0.89 5.63
CA LYS A 92 -18.85 -0.46 4.69
C LYS A 92 -18.79 -1.18 3.34
N ASP A 93 -17.60 -1.35 2.76
CA ASP A 93 -17.47 -2.00 1.44
C ASP A 93 -17.78 -3.49 1.50
N PHE A 94 -17.18 -4.21 2.47
CA PHE A 94 -17.42 -5.64 2.64
C PHE A 94 -18.87 -5.95 3.04
N GLY A 95 -19.47 -5.13 3.91
CA GLY A 95 -20.88 -5.26 4.27
C GLY A 95 -21.81 -5.10 3.07
N CYS A 96 -21.57 -4.09 2.23
CA CYS A 96 -22.37 -3.84 1.03
C CYS A 96 -22.22 -4.96 0.00
N ARG A 97 -20.98 -5.38 -0.29
CA ARG A 97 -20.70 -6.49 -1.22
C ARG A 97 -21.29 -7.81 -0.75
N LYS A 98 -21.13 -8.13 0.54
CA LYS A 98 -21.74 -9.33 1.15
C LYS A 98 -23.25 -9.32 1.02
N SER A 99 -23.90 -8.19 1.33
CA SER A 99 -25.35 -8.05 1.22
C SER A 99 -25.83 -8.26 -0.23
N LYS A 100 -25.14 -7.67 -1.22
CA LYS A 100 -25.46 -7.86 -2.64
C LYS A 100 -25.38 -9.33 -3.05
N ILE A 101 -24.29 -10.01 -2.70
CA ILE A 101 -24.09 -11.43 -3.03
C ILE A 101 -25.17 -12.29 -2.36
N VAL A 102 -25.46 -12.05 -1.08
CA VAL A 102 -26.49 -12.80 -0.34
C VAL A 102 -27.87 -12.61 -0.96
N ASN A 103 -28.22 -11.39 -1.38
CA ASN A 103 -29.51 -11.12 -2.03
C ASN A 103 -29.61 -11.80 -3.40
N GLN A 104 -28.56 -11.73 -4.21
CA GLN A 104 -28.50 -12.45 -5.49
C GLN A 104 -28.65 -13.96 -5.30
N LEU A 105 -28.00 -14.53 -4.28
CA LEU A 105 -28.11 -15.97 -3.98
C LEU A 105 -29.54 -16.35 -3.57
N LYS A 106 -30.20 -15.53 -2.75
CA LYS A 106 -31.61 -15.74 -2.36
C LYS A 106 -32.54 -15.70 -3.57
N GLU A 107 -32.35 -14.74 -4.47
CA GLU A 107 -33.14 -14.66 -5.71
C GLU A 107 -32.96 -15.89 -6.59
N VAL A 108 -31.72 -16.37 -6.77
CA VAL A 108 -31.43 -17.58 -7.53
C VAL A 108 -32.05 -18.81 -6.87
N LEU A 109 -32.02 -18.89 -5.53
CA LEU A 109 -32.59 -20.00 -4.79
C LEU A 109 -34.12 -20.04 -4.90
N VAL A 110 -34.79 -18.90 -4.84
CA VAL A 110 -36.24 -18.80 -5.07
C VAL A 110 -36.59 -19.19 -6.51
N LYS A 111 -35.80 -18.75 -7.49
CA LYS A 111 -35.99 -19.15 -8.90
C LYS A 111 -35.77 -20.65 -9.11
N ALA A 112 -34.82 -21.25 -8.41
CA ALA A 112 -34.57 -22.69 -8.45
C ALA A 112 -35.67 -23.51 -7.77
N GLN A 113 -36.22 -23.02 -6.65
CA GLN A 113 -37.35 -23.68 -5.96
C GLN A 113 -38.65 -23.64 -6.76
N ASN A 114 -38.89 -22.53 -7.48
CA ASN A 114 -40.05 -22.37 -8.35
C ASN A 114 -39.77 -22.80 -9.80
N TRP A 115 -38.70 -23.57 -10.02
CA TRP A 115 -38.30 -24.00 -11.35
C TRP A 115 -39.26 -25.08 -11.87
N ASP A 116 -39.84 -24.84 -13.04
CA ASP A 116 -40.66 -25.83 -13.74
C ASP A 116 -39.77 -26.88 -14.40
N SER A 117 -39.87 -28.14 -13.94
CA SER A 117 -39.07 -29.25 -14.49
C SER A 117 -39.39 -29.58 -15.95
N ALA A 118 -40.51 -29.07 -16.48
CA ALA A 118 -40.87 -29.19 -17.89
C ALA A 118 -39.99 -28.35 -18.82
N TYR A 119 -39.24 -27.38 -18.29
CA TYR A 119 -38.28 -26.57 -19.06
C TYR A 119 -36.84 -26.83 -18.57
N PRO A 120 -35.93 -27.34 -19.42
CA PRO A 120 -34.54 -27.52 -19.03
C PRO A 120 -33.88 -26.15 -18.76
N LEU A 121 -33.11 -26.07 -17.67
CA LEU A 121 -32.33 -24.88 -17.31
C LEU A 121 -31.52 -24.37 -18.51
N PRO A 122 -31.57 -23.06 -18.83
CA PRO A 122 -30.73 -22.51 -19.87
C PRO A 122 -29.27 -22.66 -19.43
N ASP A 123 -28.60 -23.54 -20.17
CA ASP A 123 -27.15 -23.65 -20.26
C ASP A 123 -26.42 -24.10 -18.97
N VAL A 124 -26.64 -25.37 -18.62
CA VAL A 124 -25.89 -26.12 -17.59
C VAL A 124 -24.36 -26.04 -17.81
N GLU A 125 -23.89 -25.73 -19.02
CA GLU A 125 -22.47 -25.51 -19.30
C GLU A 125 -21.91 -24.28 -18.58
N LYS A 126 -22.67 -23.18 -18.48
CA LYS A 126 -22.20 -21.97 -17.78
C LYS A 126 -22.01 -22.21 -16.28
N ILE A 127 -22.86 -23.03 -15.68
CA ILE A 127 -22.76 -23.42 -14.26
C ILE A 127 -21.55 -24.34 -14.05
N LYS A 128 -21.27 -25.27 -14.99
CA LYS A 128 -20.06 -26.11 -14.95
C LYS A 128 -18.77 -25.30 -15.08
N VAL A 129 -18.76 -24.28 -15.95
CA VAL A 129 -17.61 -23.36 -16.11
C VAL A 129 -17.38 -22.54 -14.84
N LEU A 130 -18.45 -22.01 -14.22
CA LEU A 130 -18.33 -21.30 -12.94
C LEU A 130 -17.79 -22.20 -11.82
N LYS A 131 -18.25 -23.46 -11.74
CA LYS A 131 -17.75 -24.44 -10.77
C LYS A 131 -16.26 -24.75 -10.98
N ALA A 132 -15.83 -24.98 -12.22
CA ALA A 132 -14.42 -25.22 -12.54
C ALA A 132 -13.51 -24.04 -12.18
N CYS A 133 -13.99 -22.80 -12.36
CA CYS A 133 -13.24 -21.60 -11.94
C CYS A 133 -13.11 -21.49 -10.40
N PHE A 134 -14.12 -21.92 -9.64
CA PHE A 134 -14.05 -21.94 -8.18
C PHE A 134 -13.14 -23.05 -7.65
N ASP A 135 -13.15 -24.24 -8.25
CA ASP A 135 -12.30 -25.36 -7.83
C ASP A 135 -10.79 -25.09 -8.06
N LEU A 136 -10.44 -24.22 -9.01
CA LEU A 136 -9.06 -23.73 -9.23
C LEU A 136 -8.58 -22.70 -8.18
N SER A 137 -9.48 -22.20 -7.32
CA SER A 137 -9.17 -21.18 -6.31
C SER A 137 -8.87 -21.76 -4.92
N VAL A 138 -8.89 -23.09 -4.77
CA VAL A 138 -8.73 -23.81 -3.49
C VAL A 138 -7.46 -24.69 -3.48
N VAL A 139 -6.44 -24.32 -4.26
CA VAL A 139 -5.10 -24.95 -4.23
C VAL A 139 -4.05 -23.90 -3.91
#